data_AF-A0A853F3U8-F1
#
_entry.id   AF-A0A853F3U8-F1
#
_cell.length_a   1.000
_cell.length_b   1.000
_cell.length_c   1.000
_cell.angle_alpha   90.00
_cell.angle_beta   90.00
_cell.angle_gamma   90.00
#
_symmetry.space_group_name_H-M   'P 1'
#
loop_
_entity.id
_entity.type
_entity.pdbx_description
1 polymer ?
#
loop_
_entity_poly.entity_id
_entity_poly.type
_entity_poly.pdbx_seq_one_letter_code
_entity_poly.pdbx_strand_id
1 'polypeptide(L)'
;MNAKDFFIDGQIAKQKQIPILVMFSEPSCPYCELVKQEVLNSMSGLVEYKNKVIIRHVFYSSLMEIVNFSGHSSNHSQFSFTYGVNFYPTLLLLDHNGKVLGKKIGVVLIETYWTELDTLIEQATKQLKAIL
;
A
#
# COMPACT_ATOMS: atom_id res chain seq x y z
N MET A 1 8.47 -2.62 6.82
CA MET A 1 7.27 -2.31 6.02
C MET A 1 6.74 -3.49 5.21
N ASN A 2 7.46 -4.60 5.03
CA ASN A 2 6.93 -5.75 4.29
C ASN A 2 5.59 -6.21 4.89
N ALA A 3 4.66 -6.58 4.02
CA ALA A 3 3.38 -7.14 4.42
C ALA A 3 3.58 -8.41 5.25
N LYS A 4 2.68 -8.64 6.20
CA LYS A 4 2.67 -9.82 7.07
C LYS A 4 1.25 -10.29 7.34
N ASP A 5 0.38 -9.36 7.72
CA ASP A 5 -0.98 -9.71 8.12
C ASP A 5 -1.97 -8.60 7.74
N PHE A 6 -2.62 -8.76 6.59
CA PHE A 6 -3.64 -7.82 6.12
C PHE A 6 -4.95 -7.94 6.90
N PHE A 7 -5.20 -9.06 7.58
CA PHE A 7 -6.38 -9.19 8.44
C PHE A 7 -6.28 -8.23 9.62
N ILE A 8 -5.14 -8.24 10.32
CA ILE A 8 -4.86 -7.31 11.42
C ILE A 8 -4.75 -5.88 10.91
N ASP A 9 -4.07 -5.64 9.79
CA ASP A 9 -3.99 -4.30 9.20
C ASP A 9 -5.39 -3.77 8.87
N GLY A 10 -6.30 -4.61 8.36
CA GLY A 10 -7.70 -4.29 8.12
C GLY A 10 -8.45 -3.88 9.38
N GLN A 11 -8.29 -4.61 10.49
CA GLN A 11 -8.91 -4.23 11.76
C GLN A 11 -8.41 -2.86 12.26
N ILE A 12 -7.11 -2.61 12.17
CA ILE A 12 -6.50 -1.32 12.56
C ILE A 12 -7.00 -0.20 11.65
N ALA A 13 -7.03 -0.43 10.34
CA ALA A 13 -7.53 0.51 9.34
C ALA A 13 -8.98 0.90 9.62
N LYS A 14 -9.84 -0.09 9.95
CA LYS A 14 -11.23 0.15 10.33
C LYS A 14 -11.34 0.98 11.60
N GLN A 15 -10.61 0.60 12.65
CA GLN A 15 -10.65 1.30 13.95
C GLN A 15 -10.17 2.75 13.84
N LYS A 16 -9.09 2.99 13.08
CA LYS A 16 -8.51 4.33 12.90
C LYS A 16 -9.16 5.14 11.78
N GLN A 17 -10.03 4.51 10.98
CA GLN A 17 -10.61 5.09 9.76
C GLN A 17 -9.56 5.65 8.80
N ILE A 18 -8.50 4.88 8.56
CA ILE A 18 -7.39 5.22 7.66
C ILE A 18 -7.18 4.13 6.60
N PRO A 19 -6.73 4.49 5.39
CA PRO A 19 -6.48 3.51 4.35
C PRO A 19 -5.17 2.73 4.58
N ILE A 20 -5.02 1.63 3.83
CA ILE A 20 -3.79 0.85 3.73
C ILE A 20 -3.14 1.13 2.38
N LEU A 21 -1.94 1.69 2.37
CA LEU A 21 -1.11 1.86 1.19
C LEU A 21 -0.24 0.64 0.96
N VAL A 22 -0.48 -0.06 -0.14
CA VAL A 22 0.32 -1.20 -0.55
C VAL A 22 1.12 -0.84 -1.78
N MET A 23 2.45 -0.80 -1.63
CA MET A 23 3.37 -0.74 -2.76
C MET A 23 3.66 -2.16 -3.25
N PHE A 24 3.46 -2.39 -4.54
CA PHE A 24 3.86 -3.59 -5.26
C PHE A 24 5.15 -3.30 -6.04
N SER A 25 6.12 -4.20 -5.93
CA SER A 25 7.38 -4.09 -6.67
C SER A 25 7.87 -5.42 -7.22
N GLU A 26 8.76 -5.33 -8.21
CA GLU A 26 9.59 -6.42 -8.70
C GLU A 26 10.99 -6.35 -8.07
N PRO A 27 11.65 -7.50 -7.80
CA PRO A 27 13.07 -7.53 -7.47
C PRO A 27 13.91 -6.75 -8.50
N SER A 28 14.93 -6.04 -8.03
CA SER A 28 15.88 -5.32 -8.90
C SER A 28 15.25 -4.24 -9.81
N CYS A 29 14.12 -3.66 -9.40
CA CYS A 29 13.44 -2.56 -10.09
C CYS A 29 13.96 -1.19 -9.61
N PRO A 30 14.73 -0.42 -10.41
CA PRO A 30 15.31 0.85 -9.97
C PRO A 30 14.25 1.91 -9.60
N TYR A 31 13.15 1.97 -10.37
CA TYR A 31 12.04 2.89 -10.09
C TYR A 31 11.31 2.56 -8.79
N CYS A 32 11.25 1.27 -8.43
CA CYS A 32 10.66 0.82 -7.20
C CYS A 32 11.53 1.24 -6.02
N GLU A 33 12.84 1.03 -6.12
CA GLU A 33 13.79 1.48 -5.09
C GLU A 33 13.76 3.00 -4.94
N LEU A 34 13.69 3.76 -6.04
CA LEU A 34 13.57 5.21 -6.01
C LEU A 34 12.35 5.67 -5.19
N VAL A 35 11.15 5.17 -5.51
CA VAL A 35 9.92 5.53 -4.77
C VAL A 35 10.00 5.10 -3.30
N LYS A 36 10.56 3.92 -3.03
CA LYS A 36 10.69 3.40 -1.67
C LYS A 36 11.63 4.24 -0.82
N GLN A 37 12.79 4.60 -1.35
CA GLN A 37 13.84 5.30 -0.62
C GLN A 37 13.50 6.77 -0.41
N GLU A 38 13.11 7.47 -1.49
CA GLU A 38 12.88 8.92 -1.45
C GLU A 38 11.53 9.29 -0.81
N VAL A 39 10.54 8.40 -0.87
CA VAL A 39 9.17 8.73 -0.42
C VAL A 39 8.73 7.84 0.74
N LEU A 40 8.60 6.53 0.51
CA LEU A 40 7.88 5.66 1.46
C LEU A 40 8.64 5.43 2.77
N ASN A 41 9.96 5.30 2.73
CA ASN A 41 10.80 5.18 3.93
C ASN A 41 10.60 6.40 4.84
N SER A 42 10.73 7.61 4.28
CA SER A 42 10.54 8.86 4.97
C SER A 42 9.11 9.02 5.50
N MET A 43 8.08 8.83 4.65
CA MET A 43 6.68 8.86 5.08
C MET A 43 6.43 7.92 6.26
N SER A 44 6.89 6.66 6.17
CA SER A 44 6.65 5.66 7.23
C SER A 44 7.31 5.99 8.58
N GLY A 45 8.37 6.81 8.58
CA GLY A 45 9.06 7.25 9.78
C GLY A 45 8.35 8.40 10.51
N LEU A 46 7.60 9.23 9.79
CA LEU A 46 6.95 10.43 10.33
C LEU A 46 5.73 10.09 11.18
N VAL A 47 5.61 10.74 12.35
CA VAL A 47 4.50 10.53 13.29
C VAL A 47 3.15 10.87 12.66
N GLU A 48 3.09 11.91 11.83
CA GLU A 48 1.89 12.29 11.08
C GLU A 48 1.33 11.11 10.26
N TYR A 49 2.18 10.42 9.53
CA TYR A 49 1.76 9.34 8.63
C TYR A 49 1.39 8.05 9.36
N LYS A 50 1.92 7.82 10.58
CA LYS A 50 1.49 6.69 11.44
C LYS A 50 0.00 6.73 11.80
N ASN A 51 -0.62 7.91 11.74
CA ASN A 51 -2.03 8.13 11.99
C ASN A 51 -2.81 8.51 10.71
N LYS A 52 -2.14 8.59 9.55
CA LYS A 52 -2.76 8.94 8.25
C LYS A 52 -2.94 7.71 7.34
N VAL A 53 -2.02 6.75 7.38
CA VAL A 53 -2.03 5.58 6.49
C VAL A 53 -1.22 4.40 7.06
N ILE A 54 -1.63 3.17 6.78
CA ILE A 54 -0.82 1.97 7.03
C ILE A 54 -0.01 1.65 5.78
N ILE A 55 1.32 1.68 5.82
CA ILE A 55 2.17 1.43 4.65
C ILE A 55 2.70 0.00 4.66
N ARG A 56 2.48 -0.73 3.55
CA ARG A 56 2.95 -2.10 3.33
C ARG A 56 3.65 -2.25 1.97
N HIS A 57 4.63 -3.14 1.94
CA HIS A 57 5.38 -3.49 0.74
C HIS A 57 5.18 -4.97 0.39
N VAL A 58 4.84 -5.23 -0.86
CA VAL A 58 4.64 -6.57 -1.44
C VAL A 58 5.56 -6.73 -2.66
N PHE A 59 6.27 -7.85 -2.72
CA PHE A 59 7.10 -8.24 -3.86
C PHE A 59 6.34 -9.22 -4.74
N TYR A 60 6.04 -8.87 -5.99
CA TYR A 60 5.05 -9.61 -6.79
C TYR A 60 5.35 -11.10 -7.01
N SER A 61 6.61 -11.52 -7.00
CA SER A 61 7.01 -12.92 -7.26
C SER A 61 7.46 -13.65 -6.00
N SER A 62 7.37 -13.02 -4.83
CA SER A 62 7.87 -13.59 -3.58
C SER A 62 6.92 -14.61 -2.95
N LEU A 63 7.49 -15.66 -2.38
CA LEU A 63 6.79 -16.65 -1.56
C LEU A 63 6.76 -16.28 -0.07
N MET A 64 7.13 -15.04 0.28
CA MET A 64 6.97 -14.54 1.64
C MET A 64 5.51 -14.65 2.07
N GLU A 65 5.30 -15.35 3.18
CA GLU A 65 3.99 -15.64 3.74
C GLU A 65 3.30 -14.37 4.24
N ILE A 66 1.99 -14.31 4.02
CA ILE A 66 1.12 -13.31 4.61
C ILE A 66 -0.21 -13.94 5.01
N VAL A 67 -0.92 -13.27 5.90
CA VAL A 67 -2.37 -13.47 6.09
C VAL A 67 -3.12 -12.46 5.25
N ASN A 68 -4.08 -12.89 4.44
CA ASN A 68 -4.89 -12.00 3.60
C ASN A 68 -6.03 -11.33 4.38
N PHE A 69 -6.78 -10.42 3.75
CA PHE A 69 -7.88 -9.69 4.39
C PHE A 69 -9.02 -10.58 4.92
N SER A 70 -9.12 -11.83 4.45
CA SER A 70 -10.09 -12.82 4.93
C SER A 70 -9.55 -13.71 6.05
N GLY A 71 -8.32 -13.47 6.53
CA GLY A 71 -7.69 -14.28 7.57
C GLY A 71 -7.06 -15.59 7.08
N HIS A 72 -7.01 -15.83 5.76
CA HIS A 72 -6.42 -17.04 5.19
C HIS A 72 -4.93 -16.85 4.89
N SER A 73 -4.17 -17.94 5.01
CA SER A 73 -2.77 -17.99 4.57
C SER A 73 -2.66 -17.73 3.06
N SER A 74 -1.64 -16.97 2.69
CA SER A 74 -1.29 -16.60 1.32
C SER A 74 0.20 -16.28 1.27
N ASN A 75 0.67 -15.76 0.14
CA ASN A 75 1.98 -15.17 0.00
C ASN A 75 1.91 -13.89 -0.84
N HIS A 76 3.03 -13.16 -0.93
CA HIS A 76 3.10 -11.94 -1.72
C HIS A 76 2.66 -12.14 -3.18
N SER A 77 3.03 -13.27 -3.79
CA SER A 77 2.70 -13.57 -5.19
C SER A 77 1.20 -13.77 -5.41
N GLN A 78 0.56 -14.64 -4.63
CA GLN A 78 -0.89 -14.86 -4.68
C GLN A 78 -1.68 -13.59 -4.37
N PHE A 79 -1.22 -12.79 -3.40
CA PHE A 79 -1.83 -11.51 -3.08
C PHE A 79 -1.72 -10.53 -4.23
N SER A 80 -0.54 -10.40 -4.86
CA SER A 80 -0.33 -9.52 -6.02
C SER A 80 -1.20 -9.90 -7.20
N PHE A 81 -1.35 -11.20 -7.45
CA PHE A 81 -2.22 -11.73 -8.51
C PHE A 81 -3.69 -11.31 -8.32
N THR A 82 -4.17 -11.27 -7.07
CA THR A 82 -5.54 -10.86 -6.74
C THR A 82 -5.86 -9.42 -7.19
N TYR A 83 -4.87 -8.54 -7.23
CA TYR A 83 -5.03 -7.14 -7.65
C TYR A 83 -4.71 -6.89 -9.13
N GLY A 84 -4.29 -7.92 -9.88
CA GLY A 84 -3.97 -7.78 -11.31
C GLY A 84 -2.87 -6.76 -11.61
N VAL A 85 -1.89 -6.60 -10.71
CA VAL A 85 -0.80 -5.64 -10.86
C VAL A 85 0.22 -6.17 -11.86
N ASN A 86 0.42 -5.45 -12.96
CA ASN A 86 1.34 -5.84 -14.06
C ASN A 86 2.43 -4.79 -14.36
N PHE A 87 2.47 -3.69 -13.61
CA PHE A 87 3.45 -2.61 -13.77
C PHE A 87 4.04 -2.24 -12.41
N TYR A 88 5.32 -1.86 -12.36
CA TYR A 88 6.03 -1.60 -11.11
C TYR A 88 6.81 -0.27 -11.15
N PRO A 89 6.82 0.51 -10.05
CA PRO A 89 6.00 0.31 -8.85
C PRO A 89 4.51 0.59 -9.12
N THR A 90 3.63 -0.17 -8.48
CA THR A 90 2.19 0.19 -8.38
C THR A 90 1.85 0.35 -6.92
N LEU A 91 1.18 1.45 -6.58
CA LEU A 91 0.71 1.73 -5.24
C LEU A 91 -0.81 1.70 -5.24
N LEU A 92 -1.39 0.86 -4.39
CA LEU A 92 -2.83 0.81 -4.17
C LEU A 92 -3.16 1.35 -2.79
N LEU A 93 -4.20 2.18 -2.70
CA LEU A 93 -4.88 2.45 -1.45
C LEU A 93 -6.06 1.52 -1.31
N LEU A 94 -6.08 0.80 -0.21
CA LEU A 94 -7.08 -0.20 0.12
C LEU A 94 -7.88 0.24 1.35
N ASP A 95 -9.15 -0.14 1.39
CA ASP A 95 -9.95 -0.07 2.61
C ASP A 95 -9.62 -1.22 3.58
N HIS A 96 -10.36 -1.28 4.69
CA HIS A 96 -10.18 -2.29 5.73
C HIS A 96 -10.50 -3.73 5.30
N ASN A 97 -11.13 -3.92 4.13
CA ASN A 97 -11.48 -5.23 3.55
C ASN A 97 -10.66 -5.54 2.28
N GLY A 98 -9.69 -4.70 1.92
CA GLY A 98 -8.87 -4.87 0.72
C GLY A 98 -9.49 -4.33 -0.57
N LYS A 99 -10.59 -3.56 -0.50
CA LYS A 99 -11.16 -2.91 -1.70
C LYS A 99 -10.30 -1.72 -2.11
N VAL A 100 -10.05 -1.58 -3.40
CA VAL A 100 -9.29 -0.45 -3.95
C VAL A 100 -10.07 0.86 -3.85
N LEU A 101 -9.46 1.87 -3.23
CA LEU A 101 -9.92 3.25 -3.10
C LEU A 101 -9.16 4.20 -4.04
N GLY A 102 -7.94 3.85 -4.41
CA GLY A 102 -7.09 4.65 -5.27
C GLY A 102 -5.89 3.88 -5.78
N LYS A 103 -5.29 4.34 -6.87
CA LYS A 103 -4.09 3.73 -7.45
C LYS A 103 -3.15 4.77 -8.01
N LYS A 104 -1.85 4.49 -7.92
CA LYS A 104 -0.78 5.23 -8.60
C LYS A 104 0.16 4.24 -9.26
N ILE A 105 0.42 4.41 -10.55
CA ILE A 105 1.27 3.51 -11.34
C ILE A 105 2.52 4.27 -11.78
N GLY A 106 3.68 3.64 -11.60
CA GLY A 106 4.96 4.20 -11.98
C GLY A 106 5.36 5.44 -11.18
N VAL A 107 6.44 6.07 -11.63
CA VAL A 107 6.96 7.35 -11.16
C VAL A 107 7.36 8.15 -12.40
N VAL A 108 6.74 9.33 -12.57
CA VAL A 108 7.04 10.23 -13.70
C VAL A 108 8.08 11.26 -13.27
N LEU A 109 7.81 11.96 -12.17
CA LEU A 109 8.72 12.89 -11.51
C LEU A 109 8.77 12.53 -10.03
N ILE A 110 9.97 12.40 -9.48
CA ILE A 110 10.13 11.99 -8.08
C ILE A 110 9.84 13.16 -7.14
N GLU A 111 10.10 14.39 -7.59
CA GLU A 111 9.95 15.63 -6.85
C GLU A 111 8.49 15.94 -6.50
N THR A 112 7.54 15.53 -7.36
CA THR A 112 6.09 15.71 -7.12
C THR A 112 5.45 14.50 -6.47
N TYR A 113 6.16 13.37 -6.38
CA TYR A 113 5.58 12.09 -6.01
C TYR A 113 4.98 12.08 -4.60
N TRP A 114 5.66 12.74 -3.65
CA TRP A 114 5.17 12.87 -2.28
C TRP A 114 3.80 13.53 -2.25
N THR A 115 3.67 14.71 -2.86
CA THR A 115 2.43 15.50 -2.85
C THR A 115 1.30 14.77 -3.57
N GLU A 116 1.59 14.11 -4.68
CA GLU A 116 0.63 13.30 -5.42
C GLU A 116 0.14 12.12 -4.59
N LEU A 117 1.04 11.42 -3.90
CA LEU A 117 0.70 10.29 -3.04
C LEU A 117 -0.08 10.75 -1.80
N ASP A 118 0.31 11.87 -1.20
CA ASP A 118 -0.39 12.43 -0.04
C ASP A 118 -1.82 12.86 -0.39
N THR A 119 -1.99 13.51 -1.54
CA THR A 119 -3.32 13.85 -2.09
C THR A 119 -4.16 12.59 -2.31
N LEU A 120 -3.56 11.52 -2.83
CA LEU A 120 -4.26 10.24 -3.04
C LEU A 120 -4.69 9.61 -1.69
N ILE A 121 -3.84 9.70 -0.66
CA ILE A 121 -4.15 9.24 0.70
C ILE A 121 -5.36 9.99 1.27
N GLU A 122 -5.41 11.31 1.10
CA GLU A 122 -6.54 12.12 1.56
C GLU A 122 -7.85 11.78 0.85
N GLN A 123 -7.79 11.57 -0.47
CA GLN A 123 -8.95 11.16 -1.26
C GLN A 123 -9.48 9.79 -0.82
N ALA A 124 -8.61 8.79 -0.65
CA ALA A 124 -9.01 7.48 -0.17
C ALA A 124 -9.56 7.54 1.25
N THR A 125 -8.98 8.36 2.13
CA THR A 125 -9.49 8.55 3.50
C THR A 125 -10.92 9.11 3.48
N LYS A 126 -11.21 10.08 2.61
CA LYS A 126 -12.57 10.61 2.42
C LYS A 126 -13.54 9.54 1.93
N GLN A 127 -13.15 8.74 0.93
CA GLN A 127 -13.97 7.65 0.41
C GLN A 127 -14.23 6.57 1.47
N LEU A 128 -13.19 6.17 2.22
CA LEU A 128 -13.28 5.18 3.30
C LEU A 128 -14.26 5.61 4.39
N LYS A 129 -14.24 6.89 4.78
CA LYS A 129 -15.17 7.43 5.79
C LYS A 129 -16.61 7.51 5.31
N ALA A 130 -16.86 7.50 3.99
CA ALA A 130 -18.21 7.51 3.44
C ALA A 130 -18.87 6.11 3.40
N ILE A 131 -18.10 5.04 3.63
CA ILE A 131 -18.56 3.65 3.61
C ILE A 131 -18.53 2.94 4.97
N LEU A 132 -18.01 3.61 6.01
CA LEU A 132 -18.04 3.18 7.41
C LEU A 132 -19.28 3.74 8.12
#